data_AF-A0A3N9TNN5-F1
#
_entry.id   AF-A0A3N9TNN5-F1
#
_cell.length_a   1.000
_cell.length_b   1.000
_cell.length_c   1.000
_cell.angle_alpha   90.00
_cell.angle_beta   90.00
_cell.angle_gamma   90.00
#
_symmetry.space_group_name_H-M   'P 1'
#
loop_
_entity.id
_entity.type
_entity.pdbx_description
1 polymer ?
#
loop_
_entity_poly.entity_id
_entity_poly.type
_entity_poly.pdbx_seq_one_letter_code
_entity_poly.pdbx_strand_id
1 'polypeptide(L)'
;MKTVGKTIRHIRKMKGMRQKDFKSITQAGIANLESSRSNITLDTLLNILEEFEMPLREFVYIQHDYKLSPTDDIFFSFTNTKNSIDRIQGDQLLEHMIAYLAENPNDFIAYCMYVIEDVYLKITQQNTYDVESPAARRIWDILNPRPDWTYQELFIMSKLFFIFPVDLGAEMVKRIEDRMVYYLDYSKDVNFDATFYTNVGKYYVHKNRFDLAKNYLKKAIPLCKKYDKPSVENDAYAHLAIIDYLEGNLDAEAEVLDCMDIYIKMRRPEHAADLESDWNTFFKDKQISFSR
;
A
#
# COMPACT_ATOMS: atom_id res chain seq x y z
N MET A 1 12.88 -8.45 23.18
CA MET A 1 12.29 -7.13 23.45
C MET A 1 12.67 -6.67 24.86
N LYS A 2 13.22 -5.46 25.01
CA LYS A 2 13.45 -4.85 26.33
C LYS A 2 12.11 -4.46 26.98
N THR A 3 12.06 -4.42 28.31
CA THR A 3 10.90 -3.84 29.00
C THR A 3 10.81 -2.34 28.72
N VAL A 4 9.62 -1.76 28.81
CA VAL A 4 9.40 -0.31 28.62
C VAL A 4 10.32 0.50 29.54
N GLY A 5 10.38 0.12 30.83
CA GLY A 5 11.25 0.77 31.81
C GLY A 5 12.75 0.71 31.47
N LYS A 6 13.26 -0.44 31.03
CA LYS A 6 14.66 -0.57 30.59
C LYS A 6 14.94 0.30 29.36
N THR A 7 13.97 0.44 28.47
CA THR A 7 14.06 1.27 27.26
C THR A 7 14.07 2.76 27.61
N ILE A 8 13.18 3.21 28.51
CA ILE A 8 13.18 4.58 29.05
C ILE A 8 14.54 4.91 29.67
N ARG A 9 15.09 4.00 30.49
CA ARG A 9 16.43 4.18 31.10
C ARG A 9 17.52 4.34 30.06
N HIS A 10 17.48 3.52 29.02
CA HIS A 10 18.45 3.53 27.94
C HIS A 10 18.41 4.87 27.19
N ILE A 11 17.22 5.29 26.74
CA ILE A 11 17.01 6.53 25.99
C ILE A 11 17.35 7.76 26.85
N ARG A 12 16.92 7.79 28.11
CA ARG A 12 17.25 8.89 29.03
C ARG A 12 18.77 9.11 29.11
N LYS A 13 19.54 8.03 29.29
CA LYS A 13 21.00 8.11 29.35
C LYS A 13 21.60 8.56 28.01
N MET A 14 21.08 8.08 26.88
CA MET A 14 21.52 8.51 25.56
C MET A 14 21.32 10.01 25.35
N LYS A 15 20.20 10.56 25.82
CA LYS A 15 19.88 12.00 25.77
C LYS A 15 20.58 12.83 26.86
N GLY A 16 21.45 12.23 27.68
CA GLY A 16 22.18 12.93 28.74
C GLY A 16 21.30 13.41 29.92
N MET A 17 20.06 12.93 30.01
CA MET A 17 19.10 13.35 31.02
C MET A 17 19.30 12.63 32.36
N ARG A 18 19.05 13.34 33.47
CA ARG A 18 18.98 12.77 34.82
C ARG A 18 17.52 12.46 35.17
N GLN A 19 17.30 11.55 36.12
CA GLN A 19 15.95 11.16 36.55
C GLN A 19 15.13 12.34 37.09
N LYS A 20 15.78 13.31 37.73
CA LYS A 20 15.16 14.54 38.26
C LYS A 20 14.77 15.55 37.18
N ASP A 21 15.24 15.35 35.95
CA ASP A 21 14.98 16.28 34.86
C ASP A 21 13.58 16.05 34.26
N PHE A 22 12.93 14.92 34.60
CA PHE A 22 11.54 14.65 34.21
C PHE A 22 10.55 15.53 34.98
N LYS A 23 9.56 16.06 34.27
CA LYS A 23 8.49 16.93 34.82
C LYS A 23 7.18 16.19 35.03
N SER A 24 6.87 15.23 34.16
CA SER A 24 5.61 14.47 34.18
C SER A 24 5.56 13.36 35.24
N ILE A 25 6.71 13.00 35.82
CA ILE A 25 6.83 11.92 36.78
C ILE A 25 7.84 12.26 37.88
N THR A 26 7.56 11.82 39.11
CA THR A 26 8.48 12.01 40.23
C THR A 26 9.78 11.24 40.03
N GLN A 27 10.87 11.72 40.62
CA GLN A 27 12.16 11.04 40.58
C GLN A 27 12.09 9.59 41.12
N ALA A 28 11.31 9.36 42.18
CA ALA A 28 11.09 8.01 42.71
C ALA A 28 10.27 7.14 41.74
N GLY A 29 9.25 7.73 41.10
CA GLY A 29 8.42 7.05 40.10
C GLY A 29 9.25 6.57 38.91
N ILE A 30 10.07 7.45 38.33
CA ILE A 30 10.93 7.07 37.20
C ILE A 30 11.97 6.01 37.60
N ALA A 31 12.55 6.09 38.81
CA ALA A 31 13.49 5.07 39.28
C ALA A 31 12.82 3.69 39.42
N ASN A 32 11.57 3.64 39.89
CA ASN A 32 10.78 2.42 39.97
C ASN A 32 10.43 1.86 38.58
N LEU A 33 10.07 2.73 37.63
CA LEU A 33 9.83 2.33 36.24
C LEU A 33 11.10 1.78 35.58
N GLU A 34 12.22 2.48 35.67
CA GLU A 34 13.50 2.08 35.06
C GLU A 34 14.03 0.75 35.60
N SER A 35 13.66 0.40 36.84
CA SER A 35 13.98 -0.90 37.46
C SER A 35 12.97 -2.00 37.12
N SER A 36 11.96 -1.71 36.29
CA SER A 36 10.88 -2.62 35.88
C SER A 36 10.07 -3.18 37.06
N ARG A 37 9.94 -2.40 38.13
CA ARG A 37 9.18 -2.77 39.34
C ARG A 37 7.71 -2.36 39.29
N SER A 38 7.34 -1.51 38.35
CA SER A 38 5.97 -1.04 38.13
C SER A 38 5.66 -0.99 36.64
N ASN A 39 4.41 -1.27 36.29
CA ASN A 39 3.87 -1.04 34.96
C ASN A 39 3.66 0.47 34.74
N ILE A 40 3.65 0.88 33.47
CA ILE A 40 3.41 2.27 33.06
C ILE A 40 2.06 2.34 32.33
N THR A 41 1.34 3.44 32.53
CA THR A 41 0.14 3.74 31.72
C THR A 41 0.54 4.35 30.38
N LEU A 42 -0.37 4.30 29.40
CA LEU A 42 -0.12 4.93 28.09
C LEU A 42 0.12 6.45 28.24
N ASP A 43 -0.72 7.14 29.01
CA ASP A 43 -0.59 8.60 29.20
C ASP A 43 0.77 8.98 29.81
N THR A 44 1.26 8.21 30.78
CA THR A 44 2.58 8.47 31.37
C THR A 44 3.70 8.21 30.35
N LEU A 45 3.56 7.16 29.53
CA LEU A 45 4.52 6.92 28.46
C LEU A 45 4.54 8.07 27.45
N LEU A 46 3.37 8.55 27.01
CA LEU A 46 3.27 9.66 26.06
C LEU A 46 3.90 10.95 26.61
N ASN A 47 3.64 11.28 27.88
CA ASN A 47 4.28 12.45 28.51
C ASN A 47 5.81 12.32 28.57
N ILE A 48 6.33 11.12 28.87
CA ILE A 48 7.78 10.86 28.85
C ILE A 48 8.34 11.00 27.44
N LEU A 49 7.61 10.55 26.41
CA LEU A 49 8.01 10.65 25.01
C LEU A 49 8.04 12.10 24.51
N GLU A 50 7.10 12.93 24.96
CA GLU A 50 7.13 14.39 24.73
C GLU A 50 8.38 15.02 25.34
N GLU A 51 8.73 14.67 26.57
CA GLU A 51 9.97 15.16 27.21
C GLU A 51 11.24 14.62 26.56
N PHE A 52 11.15 13.48 25.88
CA PHE A 52 12.22 12.98 25.01
C PHE A 52 12.23 13.61 23.63
N GLU A 53 11.21 14.36 23.24
CA GLU A 53 11.01 14.85 21.87
C GLU A 53 11.09 13.71 20.84
N MET A 54 10.41 12.60 21.14
CA MET A 54 10.50 11.34 20.37
C MET A 54 9.13 10.75 20.08
N PRO A 55 8.86 10.29 18.84
CA PRO A 55 7.63 9.57 18.53
C PRO A 55 7.61 8.16 19.14
N LEU A 56 6.42 7.66 19.49
CA LEU A 56 6.24 6.30 20.02
C LEU A 56 6.83 5.22 19.09
N ARG A 57 6.74 5.42 17.77
CA ARG A 57 7.30 4.48 16.78
C ARG A 57 8.82 4.29 16.95
N GLU A 58 9.56 5.37 17.14
CA GLU A 58 11.02 5.30 17.35
C GLU A 58 11.34 4.63 18.69
N PHE A 59 10.57 4.96 19.74
CA PHE A 59 10.71 4.30 21.04
C PHE A 59 10.55 2.78 20.93
N VAL A 60 9.50 2.31 20.24
CA VAL A 60 9.24 0.88 20.03
C VAL A 60 10.36 0.24 19.20
N TYR A 61 10.92 0.94 18.22
CA TYR A 61 12.07 0.45 17.45
C TYR A 61 13.31 0.25 18.34
N ILE A 62 13.62 1.20 19.23
CA ILE A 62 14.71 1.08 20.20
C ILE A 62 14.43 -0.04 21.23
N GLN A 63 13.18 -0.20 21.65
CA GLN A 63 12.73 -1.27 22.56
C GLN A 63 12.98 -2.67 21.97
N HIS A 64 12.88 -2.79 20.64
CA HIS A 64 13.17 -3.98 19.87
C HIS A 64 14.64 -4.10 19.43
N ASP A 65 15.55 -3.40 20.12
CA ASP A 65 16.99 -3.43 19.82
C ASP A 65 17.31 -2.96 18.39
N TYR A 66 16.64 -1.88 17.96
CA TYR A 66 16.78 -1.29 16.62
C TYR A 66 16.40 -2.29 15.52
N LYS A 67 15.36 -3.08 15.77
CA LYS A 67 14.75 -3.99 14.79
C LYS A 67 13.27 -3.67 14.65
N LEU A 68 12.75 -3.87 13.45
CA LEU A 68 11.31 -3.87 13.23
C LEU A 68 10.69 -5.08 13.94
N SER A 69 9.42 -4.98 14.31
CA SER A 69 8.67 -6.18 14.67
C SER A 69 8.56 -7.10 13.44
N PRO A 70 8.42 -8.42 13.59
CA PRO A 70 8.29 -9.31 12.43
C PRO A 70 7.15 -8.90 11.48
N THR A 71 6.01 -8.47 12.01
CA THR A 71 4.88 -7.97 11.22
C THR A 71 5.22 -6.64 10.52
N ASP A 72 5.91 -5.71 11.19
CA ASP A 72 6.37 -4.46 10.56
C ASP A 72 7.44 -4.72 9.50
N ASP A 73 8.28 -5.74 9.68
CA ASP A 73 9.31 -6.14 8.73
C ASP A 73 8.68 -6.73 7.46
N ILE A 74 7.68 -7.60 7.62
CA ILE A 74 6.85 -8.09 6.51
C ILE A 74 6.18 -6.93 5.78
N PHE A 75 5.53 -6.03 6.52
CA PHE A 75 4.84 -4.87 5.92
C PHE A 75 5.83 -3.94 5.20
N PHE A 76 6.96 -3.63 5.81
CA PHE A 76 7.98 -2.79 5.22
C PHE A 76 8.57 -3.42 3.96
N SER A 77 8.88 -4.72 4.01
CA SER A 77 9.36 -5.48 2.85
C SER A 77 8.33 -5.46 1.73
N PHE A 78 7.06 -5.74 2.03
CA PHE A 78 5.93 -5.64 1.08
C PHE A 78 5.83 -4.26 0.43
N THR A 79 5.89 -3.18 1.22
CA THR A 79 5.77 -1.81 0.68
C THR A 79 7.02 -1.34 -0.09
N ASN A 80 8.19 -1.93 0.17
CA ASN A 80 9.45 -1.56 -0.46
C ASN A 80 9.83 -2.43 -1.65
N THR A 81 9.17 -3.57 -1.87
CA THR A 81 9.19 -4.26 -3.17
C THR A 81 8.55 -3.30 -4.17
N LYS A 82 9.39 -2.43 -4.74
CA LYS A 82 8.97 -1.33 -5.61
C LYS A 82 8.37 -1.91 -6.88
N ASN A 83 7.05 -2.00 -6.89
CA ASN A 83 6.22 -2.46 -8.00
C ASN A 83 6.41 -3.95 -8.35
N SER A 84 5.34 -4.54 -8.90
CA SER A 84 5.15 -5.95 -9.31
C SER A 84 6.16 -6.52 -10.32
N ILE A 85 7.24 -5.80 -10.60
CA ILE A 85 8.17 -6.05 -11.69
C ILE A 85 9.40 -6.85 -11.22
N ASP A 86 9.74 -6.83 -9.92
CA ASP A 86 10.82 -7.66 -9.38
C ASP A 86 10.32 -9.01 -8.83
N ARG A 87 10.06 -9.93 -9.75
CA ARG A 87 9.57 -11.29 -9.47
C ARG A 87 10.47 -12.08 -8.51
N ILE A 88 11.78 -11.83 -8.52
CA ILE A 88 12.75 -12.53 -7.65
C ILE A 88 12.56 -12.09 -6.19
N GLN A 89 12.33 -10.80 -5.96
CA GLN A 89 12.02 -10.29 -4.63
C GLN A 89 10.64 -10.76 -4.14
N GLY A 90 9.65 -10.87 -5.05
CA GLY A 90 8.32 -11.37 -4.73
C GLY A 90 8.30 -12.82 -4.22
N ASP A 91 9.00 -13.73 -4.91
CA ASP A 91 9.06 -15.15 -4.50
C ASP A 91 9.73 -15.32 -3.12
N GLN A 92 10.83 -14.61 -2.87
CA GLN A 92 11.52 -14.62 -1.57
C GLN A 92 10.67 -14.06 -0.44
N LEU A 93 9.94 -12.97 -0.72
CA LEU A 93 9.04 -12.36 0.24
C LEU A 93 7.88 -13.32 0.59
N LEU A 94 7.31 -14.01 -0.39
CA LEU A 94 6.24 -14.98 -0.16
C LEU A 94 6.71 -16.14 0.73
N GLU A 95 7.89 -16.70 0.47
CA GLU A 95 8.49 -17.75 1.32
C GLU A 95 8.68 -17.28 2.76
N HIS A 96 9.15 -16.04 2.96
CA HIS A 96 9.29 -15.45 4.29
C HIS A 96 7.93 -15.32 5.00
N MET A 97 6.89 -14.85 4.30
CA MET A 97 5.54 -14.75 4.89
C MET A 97 4.95 -16.13 5.23
N ILE A 98 5.18 -17.15 4.40
CA ILE A 98 4.74 -18.52 4.66
C ILE A 98 5.40 -19.06 5.93
N ALA A 99 6.72 -18.91 6.06
CA ALA A 99 7.44 -19.36 7.26
C ALA A 99 6.94 -18.63 8.52
N TYR A 100 6.71 -17.32 8.43
CA TYR A 100 6.18 -16.53 9.55
C TYR A 100 4.77 -16.97 9.96
N LEU A 101 3.88 -17.17 8.99
CA LEU A 101 2.48 -17.57 9.24
C LEU A 101 2.36 -19.00 9.76
N ALA A 102 3.33 -19.88 9.47
CA ALA A 102 3.38 -21.21 10.07
C ALA A 102 3.57 -21.15 11.60
N GLU A 103 4.34 -20.17 12.09
CA GLU A 103 4.54 -19.92 13.51
C GLU A 103 3.45 -19.01 14.12
N ASN A 104 2.84 -18.14 13.31
CA ASN A 104 1.90 -17.10 13.72
C ASN A 104 0.57 -17.16 12.92
N PRO A 105 -0.19 -18.27 12.98
CA PRO A 105 -1.33 -18.51 12.08
C PRO A 105 -2.51 -17.55 12.28
N ASN A 106 -2.53 -16.80 13.38
CA ASN A 106 -3.58 -15.85 13.70
C ASN A 106 -3.19 -14.39 13.40
N ASP A 107 -1.99 -14.12 12.87
CA ASP A 107 -1.64 -12.77 12.42
C ASP A 107 -2.38 -12.42 11.13
N PHE A 108 -3.50 -11.73 11.29
CA PHE A 108 -4.37 -11.34 10.19
C PHE A 108 -3.70 -10.37 9.21
N ILE A 109 -2.80 -9.50 9.68
CA ILE A 109 -2.13 -8.51 8.81
C ILE A 109 -1.10 -9.20 7.92
N ALA A 110 -0.27 -10.07 8.50
CA ALA A 110 0.66 -10.89 7.74
C ALA A 110 -0.09 -11.78 6.73
N TYR A 111 -1.23 -12.35 7.12
CA TYR A 111 -2.08 -13.11 6.20
C TYR A 111 -2.59 -12.25 5.04
N CYS A 112 -3.03 -11.01 5.29
CA CYS A 112 -3.47 -10.11 4.24
C CYS A 112 -2.33 -9.76 3.28
N MET A 113 -1.13 -9.47 3.78
CA MET A 113 0.04 -9.19 2.92
C MET A 113 0.38 -10.41 2.04
N TYR A 114 0.35 -11.62 2.61
CA TYR A 114 0.56 -12.86 1.86
C TYR A 114 -0.47 -13.03 0.74
N VAL A 115 -1.75 -12.80 1.02
CA VAL A 115 -2.81 -12.94 0.00
C VAL A 115 -2.66 -11.90 -1.10
N ILE A 116 -2.25 -10.67 -0.77
CA ILE A 116 -2.00 -9.63 -1.79
C ILE A 116 -0.85 -10.05 -2.71
N GLU A 117 0.27 -10.54 -2.15
CA GLU A 117 1.39 -11.03 -2.97
C GLU A 117 1.01 -12.24 -3.82
N ASP A 118 0.29 -13.21 -3.26
CA ASP A 118 -0.22 -14.37 -4.01
C ASP A 118 -1.12 -13.94 -5.19
N VAL A 119 -1.98 -12.94 -4.97
CA VAL A 119 -2.82 -12.37 -6.04
C VAL A 119 -1.96 -11.70 -7.11
N TYR A 120 -0.98 -10.88 -6.73
CA TYR A 120 -0.09 -10.24 -7.70
C TYR A 120 0.72 -11.24 -8.52
N LEU A 121 1.29 -12.26 -7.88
CA LEU A 121 2.01 -13.33 -8.57
C LEU A 121 1.12 -14.04 -9.59
N LYS A 122 -0.14 -14.34 -9.22
CA LYS A 122 -1.10 -14.96 -10.15
C LYS A 122 -1.44 -14.06 -11.33
N ILE A 123 -1.64 -12.76 -11.10
CA ILE A 123 -1.91 -11.80 -12.18
C ILE A 123 -0.74 -11.78 -13.16
N THR A 124 0.48 -11.66 -12.66
CA THR A 124 1.69 -11.65 -13.49
C THR A 124 1.89 -12.96 -14.23
N GLN A 125 1.66 -14.12 -13.58
CA GLN A 125 1.85 -15.43 -14.21
C GLN A 125 0.80 -15.77 -15.26
N GLN A 126 -0.46 -15.41 -15.00
CA GLN A 126 -1.58 -15.70 -15.90
C GLN A 126 -1.76 -14.60 -16.94
N ASN A 127 -1.08 -13.46 -16.76
CA ASN A 127 -1.27 -12.24 -17.50
C ASN A 127 -2.76 -11.94 -17.63
N THR A 128 -3.45 -11.78 -16.50
CA THR A 128 -4.87 -11.40 -16.44
C THR A 128 -5.24 -10.90 -15.05
N TYR A 129 -6.19 -9.97 -14.98
CA TYR A 129 -6.81 -9.53 -13.72
C TYR A 129 -7.98 -10.42 -13.28
N ASP A 130 -8.44 -11.34 -14.14
CA ASP A 130 -9.50 -12.30 -13.83
C ASP A 130 -8.93 -13.52 -13.07
N VAL A 131 -8.40 -13.26 -11.88
CA VAL A 131 -7.79 -14.26 -11.01
C VAL A 131 -8.76 -14.65 -9.89
N GLU A 132 -9.04 -15.94 -9.78
CA GLU A 132 -9.79 -16.50 -8.66
C GLU A 132 -8.94 -16.57 -7.38
N SER A 133 -9.42 -15.94 -6.30
CA SER A 133 -8.78 -16.00 -4.99
C SER A 133 -9.82 -16.14 -3.86
N PRO A 134 -10.11 -17.38 -3.43
CA PRO A 134 -10.94 -17.63 -2.25
C PRO A 134 -10.40 -16.97 -0.97
N ALA A 135 -9.07 -16.79 -0.91
CA ALA A 135 -8.40 -16.12 0.21
C ALA A 135 -8.70 -14.61 0.23
N ALA A 136 -8.64 -13.93 -0.93
CA ALA A 136 -9.04 -12.53 -1.01
C ALA A 136 -10.53 -12.35 -0.72
N ARG A 137 -11.37 -13.30 -1.18
CA ARG A 137 -12.81 -13.29 -0.83
C ARG A 137 -13.02 -13.41 0.68
N ARG A 138 -12.27 -14.28 1.36
CA ARG A 138 -12.31 -14.41 2.82
C ARG A 138 -11.93 -13.10 3.52
N ILE A 139 -10.88 -12.40 3.04
CA ILE A 139 -10.51 -11.08 3.58
C ILE A 139 -11.68 -10.11 3.45
N TRP A 140 -12.31 -10.04 2.27
CA TRP A 140 -13.48 -9.21 2.08
C TRP A 140 -14.62 -9.55 3.04
N ASP A 141 -14.97 -10.84 3.19
CA ASP A 141 -16.05 -11.27 4.07
C ASP A 141 -15.78 -10.94 5.56
N ILE A 142 -14.50 -10.84 5.96
CA ILE A 142 -14.08 -10.40 7.31
C ILE A 142 -14.13 -8.87 7.45
N LEU A 143 -13.69 -8.13 6.43
CA LEU A 143 -13.53 -6.67 6.50
C LEU A 143 -14.83 -5.90 6.21
N ASN A 144 -15.66 -6.40 5.31
CA ASN A 144 -16.90 -5.75 4.90
C ASN A 144 -17.91 -5.51 6.05
N PRO A 145 -18.22 -6.49 6.93
CA PRO A 145 -19.21 -6.27 7.99
C PRO A 145 -18.74 -5.32 9.09
N ARG A 146 -17.47 -4.91 9.11
CA ARG A 146 -16.97 -3.93 10.08
C ARG A 146 -17.68 -2.58 9.87
N PRO A 147 -18.06 -1.88 10.94
CA PRO A 147 -18.79 -0.61 10.83
C PRO A 147 -17.95 0.49 10.17
N ASP A 148 -16.63 0.43 10.34
CA ASP A 148 -15.68 1.40 9.80
C ASP A 148 -14.34 0.74 9.48
N TRP A 149 -13.50 1.44 8.70
CA TRP A 149 -12.17 1.02 8.29
C TRP A 149 -11.12 2.01 8.77
N THR A 150 -10.06 1.47 9.38
CA THR A 150 -8.84 2.24 9.60
C THR A 150 -8.04 2.32 8.30
N TYR A 151 -6.91 3.04 8.33
CA TYR A 151 -5.98 3.05 7.21
C TYR A 151 -5.51 1.64 6.81
N GLN A 152 -5.41 0.70 7.77
CA GLN A 152 -4.97 -0.68 7.46
C GLN A 152 -5.97 -1.40 6.57
N GLU A 153 -7.26 -1.38 6.90
CA GLU A 153 -8.30 -2.00 6.06
C GLU A 153 -8.38 -1.31 4.69
N LEU A 154 -8.27 0.01 4.67
CA LEU A 154 -8.26 0.80 3.44
C LEU A 154 -7.09 0.39 2.54
N PHE A 155 -5.89 0.30 3.11
CA PHE A 155 -4.69 -0.13 2.41
C PHE A 155 -4.88 -1.54 1.85
N ILE A 156 -5.31 -2.51 2.65
CA ILE A 156 -5.51 -3.90 2.22
C ILE A 156 -6.52 -3.97 1.06
N MET A 157 -7.69 -3.35 1.21
CA MET A 157 -8.73 -3.41 0.18
C MET A 157 -8.35 -2.67 -1.10
N SER A 158 -7.54 -1.60 -1.00
CA SER A 158 -6.99 -0.91 -2.17
C SER A 158 -6.04 -1.77 -3.02
N LYS A 159 -5.52 -2.86 -2.45
CA LYS A 159 -4.63 -3.81 -3.12
C LYS A 159 -5.34 -5.06 -3.61
N LEU A 160 -6.63 -5.23 -3.32
CA LEU A 160 -7.39 -6.43 -3.69
C LEU A 160 -8.61 -6.14 -4.56
N PHE A 161 -9.12 -4.91 -4.60
CA PHE A 161 -10.41 -4.61 -5.25
C PHE A 161 -10.47 -5.04 -6.73
N PHE A 162 -9.34 -5.03 -7.46
CA PHE A 162 -9.30 -5.24 -8.91
C PHE A 162 -9.57 -6.69 -9.36
N ILE A 163 -9.48 -7.69 -8.49
CA ILE A 163 -9.86 -9.08 -8.82
C ILE A 163 -11.35 -9.36 -8.61
N PHE A 164 -12.09 -8.43 -8.00
CA PHE A 164 -13.51 -8.65 -7.72
C PHE A 164 -14.39 -8.32 -8.94
N PRO A 165 -15.59 -8.94 -9.04
CA PRO A 165 -16.59 -8.57 -10.04
C PRO A 165 -16.94 -7.09 -10.01
N VAL A 166 -17.31 -6.51 -11.15
CA VAL A 166 -17.51 -5.05 -11.34
C VAL A 166 -18.39 -4.42 -10.26
N ASP A 167 -19.52 -5.06 -9.92
CA ASP A 167 -20.46 -4.51 -8.95
C ASP A 167 -19.85 -4.46 -7.55
N LEU A 168 -19.20 -5.54 -7.12
CA LEU A 168 -18.55 -5.62 -5.82
C LEU A 168 -17.30 -4.73 -5.75
N GLY A 169 -16.51 -4.69 -6.83
CA GLY A 169 -15.37 -3.79 -6.96
C GLY A 169 -15.78 -2.33 -6.87
N ALA A 170 -16.91 -1.93 -7.48
CA ALA A 170 -17.44 -0.58 -7.38
C ALA A 170 -17.86 -0.23 -5.94
N GLU A 171 -18.48 -1.16 -5.20
CA GLU A 171 -18.79 -0.97 -3.78
C GLU A 171 -17.53 -0.77 -2.94
N MET A 172 -16.50 -1.58 -3.18
CA MET A 172 -15.19 -1.44 -2.51
C MET A 172 -14.53 -0.10 -2.81
N VAL A 173 -14.47 0.29 -4.09
CA VAL A 173 -13.88 1.57 -4.52
C VAL A 173 -14.57 2.73 -3.85
N LYS A 174 -15.91 2.76 -3.86
CA LYS A 174 -16.69 3.81 -3.20
C LYS A 174 -16.37 3.89 -1.71
N ARG A 175 -16.34 2.75 -1.02
CA ARG A 175 -16.02 2.70 0.41
C ARG A 175 -14.59 3.16 0.70
N ILE A 176 -13.63 2.82 -0.17
CA ILE A 176 -12.24 3.33 -0.07
C ILE A 176 -12.24 4.84 -0.22
N GLU A 177 -12.91 5.41 -1.22
CA GLU A 177 -13.00 6.86 -1.40
C GLU A 177 -13.59 7.58 -0.19
N ASP A 178 -14.72 7.07 0.33
CA ASP A 178 -15.41 7.65 1.48
C ASP A 178 -14.54 7.69 2.75
N ARG A 179 -13.58 6.76 2.88
CA ARG A 179 -12.69 6.65 4.04
C ARG A 179 -11.32 7.28 3.83
N MET A 180 -10.82 7.30 2.59
CA MET A 180 -9.51 7.82 2.24
C MET A 180 -9.32 9.27 2.66
N VAL A 181 -10.37 10.08 2.59
CA VAL A 181 -10.35 11.51 2.96
C VAL A 181 -9.83 11.76 4.38
N TYR A 182 -10.06 10.84 5.32
CA TYR A 182 -9.60 10.96 6.71
C TYR A 182 -8.12 10.59 6.90
N TYR A 183 -7.50 9.96 5.90
CA TYR A 183 -6.14 9.41 6.00
C TYR A 183 -5.14 10.03 5.01
N LEU A 184 -5.57 11.02 4.22
CA LEU A 184 -4.69 11.71 3.26
C LEU A 184 -3.51 12.38 3.97
N ASP A 185 -3.75 13.08 5.09
CA ASP A 185 -2.68 13.72 5.86
C ASP A 185 -1.82 12.71 6.63
N TYR A 186 -2.44 11.62 7.12
CA TYR A 186 -1.74 10.54 7.82
C TYR A 186 -0.69 9.85 6.92
N SER A 187 -0.99 9.71 5.64
CA SER A 187 -0.15 9.02 4.65
C SER A 187 0.34 9.95 3.54
N LYS A 188 0.51 11.25 3.85
CA LYS A 188 0.79 12.31 2.87
C LYS A 188 2.03 12.06 2.01
N ASP A 189 3.04 11.37 2.54
CA ASP A 189 4.28 11.10 1.80
C ASP A 189 4.05 10.06 0.69
N VAL A 190 3.03 9.22 0.84
CA VAL A 190 2.66 8.19 -0.13
C VAL A 190 1.80 8.78 -1.24
N ASN A 191 1.03 9.85 -0.98
CA ASN A 191 0.09 10.44 -1.95
C ASN A 191 -0.79 9.35 -2.58
N PHE A 192 -1.46 8.61 -1.69
CA PHE A 192 -2.17 7.37 -1.99
C PHE A 192 -3.30 7.57 -3.02
N ASP A 193 -4.01 8.71 -2.95
CA ASP A 193 -5.10 9.11 -3.85
C ASP A 193 -4.72 9.07 -5.33
N ALA A 194 -3.56 9.62 -5.71
CA ALA A 194 -3.09 9.62 -7.10
C ALA A 194 -2.90 8.21 -7.66
N THR A 195 -2.25 7.34 -6.89
CA THR A 195 -2.00 5.95 -7.29
C THR A 195 -3.29 5.14 -7.26
N PHE A 196 -4.13 5.34 -6.24
CA PHE A 196 -5.41 4.65 -6.12
C PHE A 196 -6.32 4.95 -7.32
N TYR A 197 -6.53 6.22 -7.67
CA TYR A 197 -7.39 6.57 -8.80
C TYR A 197 -6.87 6.08 -10.14
N THR A 198 -5.55 6.08 -10.34
CA THR A 198 -4.95 5.48 -11.54
C THR A 198 -5.25 3.98 -11.61
N ASN A 199 -5.08 3.24 -10.51
CA ASN A 199 -5.37 1.81 -10.45
C ASN A 199 -6.86 1.50 -10.63
N VAL A 200 -7.76 2.33 -10.10
CA VAL A 200 -9.21 2.21 -10.34
C VAL A 200 -9.54 2.44 -11.82
N GLY A 201 -8.89 3.43 -12.44
CA GLY A 201 -8.97 3.65 -13.89
C GLY A 201 -8.57 2.41 -14.68
N LYS A 202 -7.36 1.88 -14.43
CA LYS A 202 -6.84 0.63 -15.02
C LYS A 202 -7.84 -0.51 -14.87
N TYR A 203 -8.33 -0.75 -13.65
CA TYR A 203 -9.34 -1.77 -13.38
C TYR A 203 -10.58 -1.65 -14.28
N TYR A 204 -11.14 -0.45 -14.42
CA TYR A 204 -12.30 -0.25 -15.28
C TYR A 204 -12.01 -0.39 -16.78
N VAL A 205 -10.77 -0.11 -17.23
CA VAL A 205 -10.34 -0.44 -18.61
C VAL A 205 -10.45 -1.94 -18.84
N HIS A 206 -9.87 -2.77 -17.95
CA HIS A 206 -9.93 -4.23 -18.07
C HIS A 206 -11.36 -4.79 -17.99
N LYS A 207 -12.27 -4.08 -17.32
CA LYS A 207 -13.70 -4.46 -17.24
C LYS A 207 -14.57 -3.85 -18.34
N ASN A 208 -13.98 -3.24 -19.37
CA ASN A 208 -14.68 -2.57 -20.48
C ASN A 208 -15.72 -1.55 -19.97
N ARG A 209 -15.38 -0.77 -18.95
CA ARG A 209 -16.19 0.31 -18.38
C ARG A 209 -15.50 1.65 -18.65
N PHE A 210 -15.38 2.00 -19.92
CA PHE A 210 -14.55 3.10 -20.40
C PHE A 210 -14.94 4.47 -19.83
N ASP A 211 -16.23 4.80 -19.74
CA ASP A 211 -16.65 6.06 -19.12
C ASP A 211 -16.18 6.20 -17.67
N LEU A 212 -16.32 5.13 -16.88
CA LEU A 212 -15.83 5.09 -15.50
C LEU A 212 -14.30 5.18 -15.47
N ALA A 213 -13.61 4.43 -16.33
CA ALA A 213 -12.16 4.46 -16.42
C ALA A 213 -11.65 5.89 -16.72
N LYS A 214 -12.18 6.55 -17.75
CA LYS A 214 -11.82 7.93 -18.12
C LYS A 214 -12.04 8.89 -16.95
N ASN A 215 -13.14 8.76 -16.22
CA ASN A 215 -13.43 9.62 -15.05
C ASN A 215 -12.36 9.50 -13.97
N TYR A 216 -11.95 8.28 -13.61
CA TYR A 216 -10.94 8.05 -12.59
C TYR A 216 -9.53 8.44 -13.04
N LEU A 217 -9.15 8.14 -14.29
CA LEU A 217 -7.85 8.53 -14.85
C LEU A 217 -7.71 10.06 -14.90
N LYS A 218 -8.76 10.78 -15.35
CA LYS A 218 -8.79 12.25 -15.35
C LYS A 218 -8.77 12.85 -13.95
N LYS A 219 -9.32 12.16 -12.94
CA LYS A 219 -9.23 12.53 -11.53
C LYS A 219 -7.80 12.36 -10.99
N ALA A 220 -7.07 11.35 -11.44
CA ALA A 220 -5.71 11.05 -10.99
C ALA A 220 -4.65 12.03 -11.53
N ILE A 221 -4.75 12.46 -12.79
CA ILE A 221 -3.76 13.34 -13.46
C ILE A 221 -3.42 14.61 -12.66
N PRO A 222 -4.38 15.46 -12.21
CA PRO A 222 -4.05 16.67 -11.46
C PRO A 222 -3.37 16.37 -10.12
N LEU A 223 -3.69 15.23 -9.49
CA LEU A 223 -3.03 14.77 -8.27
C LEU A 223 -1.59 14.33 -8.55
N CYS A 224 -1.36 13.61 -9.65
CA CYS A 224 -0.01 13.21 -10.05
C CYS A 224 0.88 14.43 -10.30
N LYS A 225 0.35 15.48 -10.94
CA LYS A 225 1.05 16.76 -11.11
C LYS A 225 1.32 17.47 -9.79
N LYS A 226 0.32 17.52 -8.90
CA LYS A 226 0.43 18.13 -7.56
C LYS A 226 1.51 17.46 -6.71
N TYR A 227 1.64 16.15 -6.81
CA TYR A 227 2.52 15.33 -5.98
C TYR A 227 3.82 14.89 -6.67
N ASP A 228 4.10 15.42 -7.86
CA ASP A 228 5.27 15.08 -8.68
C ASP A 228 5.43 13.55 -8.89
N LYS A 229 4.37 12.92 -9.42
CA LYS A 229 4.33 11.49 -9.77
C LYS A 229 4.32 11.25 -11.28
N PRO A 230 5.39 11.57 -12.02
CA PRO A 230 5.40 11.49 -13.48
C PRO A 230 5.17 10.07 -14.01
N SER A 231 5.63 9.03 -13.30
CA SER A 231 5.38 7.65 -13.73
C SER A 231 3.93 7.22 -13.62
N VAL A 232 3.22 7.69 -12.59
CA VAL A 232 1.79 7.41 -12.38
C VAL A 232 0.95 8.27 -13.33
N GLU A 233 1.40 9.49 -13.61
CA GLU A 233 0.80 10.34 -14.64
C GLU A 233 0.90 9.70 -16.03
N ASN A 234 2.08 9.18 -16.39
CA ASN A 234 2.29 8.49 -17.67
C ASN A 234 1.40 7.24 -17.81
N ASP A 235 1.28 6.45 -16.73
CA ASP A 235 0.32 5.34 -16.66
C ASP A 235 -1.11 5.80 -16.97
N ALA A 236 -1.52 6.93 -16.42
CA ALA A 236 -2.87 7.46 -16.61
C ALA A 236 -3.11 7.88 -18.07
N TYR A 237 -2.15 8.54 -18.72
CA TYR A 237 -2.26 8.88 -20.14
C TYR A 237 -2.23 7.65 -21.04
N ALA A 238 -1.34 6.69 -20.77
CA ALA A 238 -1.29 5.43 -21.52
C ALA A 238 -2.66 4.74 -21.54
N HIS A 239 -3.34 4.69 -20.39
CA HIS A 239 -4.66 4.06 -20.30
C HIS A 239 -5.77 4.90 -20.94
N LEU A 240 -5.66 6.22 -20.98
CA LEU A 240 -6.58 7.05 -21.76
C LEU A 240 -6.42 6.78 -23.26
N ALA A 241 -5.19 6.70 -23.76
CA ALA A 241 -4.90 6.35 -25.15
C ALA A 241 -5.38 4.93 -25.51
N ILE A 242 -5.18 3.96 -24.61
CA ILE A 242 -5.73 2.60 -24.76
C ILE A 242 -7.25 2.65 -24.90
N ILE A 243 -7.95 3.41 -24.05
CA ILE A 243 -9.42 3.52 -24.15
C ILE A 243 -9.82 4.13 -25.49
N ASP A 244 -9.16 5.22 -25.93
CA ASP A 244 -9.49 5.88 -27.20
C ASP A 244 -9.25 4.93 -28.39
N TYR A 245 -8.21 4.10 -28.35
CA TYR A 245 -8.00 3.03 -29.34
C TYR A 245 -9.13 1.99 -29.33
N LEU A 246 -9.51 1.50 -28.14
CA LEU A 246 -10.59 0.51 -27.97
C LEU A 246 -11.96 1.05 -28.40
N GLU A 247 -12.15 2.37 -28.37
CA GLU A 247 -13.33 3.08 -28.89
C GLU A 247 -13.27 3.34 -30.41
N GLY A 248 -12.20 2.94 -31.08
CA GLY A 248 -12.06 2.92 -32.54
C GLY A 248 -11.10 3.97 -33.11
N ASN A 249 -10.45 4.79 -32.28
CA ASN A 249 -9.43 5.73 -32.75
C ASN A 249 -8.06 5.05 -32.87
N LEU A 250 -7.78 4.44 -34.03
CA LEU A 250 -6.54 3.69 -34.24
C LEU A 250 -5.26 4.55 -34.15
N ASP A 251 -5.37 5.85 -34.42
CA ASP A 251 -4.22 6.77 -34.29
C ASP A 251 -3.73 6.89 -32.84
N ALA A 252 -4.57 6.55 -31.85
CA ALA A 252 -4.20 6.52 -30.44
C ALA A 252 -3.15 5.44 -30.12
N GLU A 253 -2.90 4.46 -31.00
CA GLU A 253 -1.77 3.54 -30.84
C GLU A 253 -0.44 4.30 -30.73
N ALA A 254 -0.27 5.39 -31.48
CA ALA A 254 0.94 6.20 -31.41
C ALA A 254 1.13 6.83 -30.01
N GLU A 255 0.04 7.24 -29.35
CA GLU A 255 0.10 7.79 -27.99
C GLU A 255 0.45 6.73 -26.95
N VAL A 256 -0.02 5.48 -27.13
CA VAL A 256 0.39 4.36 -26.27
C VAL A 256 1.90 4.09 -26.41
N LEU A 257 2.42 4.08 -27.63
CA LEU A 257 3.84 3.90 -27.91
C LEU A 257 4.68 5.06 -27.35
N ASP A 258 4.20 6.30 -27.47
CA ASP A 258 4.85 7.47 -26.87
C ASP A 258 4.97 7.34 -25.34
N CYS A 259 3.95 6.78 -24.68
CA CYS A 259 4.01 6.50 -23.24
C CYS A 259 5.06 5.45 -22.88
N MET A 260 5.26 4.41 -23.71
CA MET A 260 6.35 3.44 -23.53
C MET A 260 7.72 4.13 -23.66
N ASP A 261 7.88 4.98 -24.66
CA ASP A 261 9.08 5.78 -24.88
C ASP A 261 9.38 6.73 -23.72
N ILE A 262 8.36 7.33 -23.11
CA ILE A 262 8.50 8.17 -21.92
C ILE A 262 9.09 7.36 -20.76
N TYR A 263 8.64 6.12 -20.53
CA TYR A 263 9.25 5.26 -19.50
C TYR A 263 10.73 4.98 -19.77
N ILE A 264 11.10 4.71 -21.02
CA ILE A 264 12.51 4.53 -21.41
C ILE A 264 13.31 5.81 -21.13
N LYS A 265 12.79 6.98 -21.51
CA LYS A 265 13.41 8.30 -21.25
C LYS A 265 13.54 8.60 -19.74
N MET A 266 12.61 8.11 -18.93
CA MET A 266 12.65 8.16 -17.47
C MET A 266 13.60 7.14 -16.84
N ARG A 267 14.30 6.33 -17.65
CA ARG A 267 15.17 5.22 -17.22
C ARG A 267 14.41 4.13 -16.44
N ARG A 268 13.21 3.81 -16.91
CA ARG A 268 12.34 2.76 -16.37
C ARG A 268 11.92 1.77 -17.48
N PRO A 269 12.87 1.12 -18.18
CA PRO A 269 12.55 0.21 -19.28
C PRO A 269 11.63 -0.94 -18.86
N GLU A 270 11.67 -1.32 -17.59
CA GLU A 270 10.83 -2.37 -17.03
C GLU A 270 9.33 -1.98 -16.99
N HIS A 271 9.01 -0.68 -16.80
CA HIS A 271 7.64 -0.19 -16.89
C HIS A 271 7.17 -0.09 -18.36
N ALA A 272 8.09 0.22 -19.29
CA ALA A 272 7.79 0.20 -20.72
C ALA A 272 7.45 -1.22 -21.20
N ALA A 273 8.25 -2.22 -20.77
CA ALA A 273 8.03 -3.62 -21.10
C ALA A 273 6.71 -4.16 -20.51
N ASP A 274 6.34 -3.75 -19.30
CA ASP A 274 5.06 -4.07 -18.67
C ASP A 274 3.89 -3.50 -19.49
N LEU A 275 3.94 -2.21 -19.84
CA LEU A 275 2.93 -1.58 -20.69
C LEU A 275 2.86 -2.21 -22.09
N GLU A 276 3.98 -2.59 -22.68
CA GLU A 276 4.04 -3.29 -23.97
C GLU A 276 3.40 -4.69 -23.89
N SER A 277 3.68 -5.43 -22.81
CA SER A 277 3.06 -6.73 -22.55
C SER A 277 1.54 -6.60 -22.40
N ASP A 278 1.08 -5.63 -21.60
CA ASP A 278 -0.32 -5.35 -21.39
C ASP A 278 -1.02 -4.94 -22.69
N TRP A 279 -0.39 -4.02 -23.45
CA TRP A 279 -0.89 -3.54 -24.74
C TRP A 279 -1.12 -4.69 -25.71
N ASN A 280 -0.11 -5.53 -25.93
CA ASN A 280 -0.18 -6.62 -26.89
C ASN A 280 -1.09 -7.75 -26.41
N THR A 281 -1.20 -8.00 -25.11
CA THR A 281 -1.99 -9.14 -24.60
C THR A 281 -3.47 -8.80 -24.43
N PHE A 282 -3.77 -7.60 -23.94
CA PHE A 282 -5.13 -7.26 -23.54
C PHE A 282 -5.87 -6.39 -24.54
N PHE A 283 -5.18 -5.53 -25.29
CA PHE A 283 -5.82 -4.37 -25.91
C PHE A 283 -5.68 -4.32 -27.43
N LYS A 284 -4.47 -4.48 -27.97
CA LYS A 284 -4.15 -4.21 -29.39
C LYS A 284 -5.07 -4.94 -30.37
N ASP A 285 -5.36 -6.20 -30.11
CA ASP A 285 -6.18 -7.04 -31.01
C ASP A 285 -7.66 -7.13 -30.60
N LYS A 286 -8.06 -6.47 -29.50
CA LYS A 286 -9.44 -6.51 -28.98
C LYS A 286 -10.20 -5.24 -29.35
N GLN A 287 -10.45 -5.03 -30.64
CA GLN A 287 -11.44 -4.03 -31.04
C GLN A 287 -12.83 -4.48 -30.58
N ILE A 288 -13.50 -3.66 -29.78
CA ILE A 288 -14.91 -3.88 -29.48
C ILE A 288 -15.69 -3.39 -30.70
N SER A 289 -16.27 -4.31 -31.48
CA SER A 289 -17.27 -3.93 -32.48
C SER A 289 -18.46 -3.32 -31.74
N PHE A 290 -18.60 -1.99 -31.76
CA PHE A 290 -19.85 -1.36 -31.36
C PHE A 290 -20.92 -1.75 -32.38
N SER A 291 -21.70 -2.78 -32.07
CA SER A 291 -23.00 -2.99 -32.71
C SER A 291 -23.85 -1.75 -32.40
N ARG A 292 -24.14 -0.99 -33.47
CA ARG A 292 -24.99 0.20 -33.50
C ARG A 292 -26.35 -0.03 -32.84
#